data_AF-W7LNC1-F1
#
_entry.id   AF-W7LNC1-F1
#
_cell.length_a   1.000
_cell.length_b   1.000
_cell.length_c   1.000
_cell.angle_alpha   90.00
_cell.angle_beta   90.00
_cell.angle_gamma   90.00
#
_symmetry.space_group_name_H-M   'P 1'
#
loop_
_entity.id
_entity.type
_entity.pdbx_description
1 polymer ?
#
loop_
_entity_poly.entity_id
_entity_poly.type
_entity_poly.pdbx_seq_one_letter_code
_entity_poly.pdbx_strand_id
1 'polypeptide(L)'
;MDLNPQFTTGMLSFTDQPDFDYAAFLQADDITFGEGAQTQQQVPSDSSDKATPPSTTSGSSSELIARPSAQKQRLERRGHTKSRRGCYNCKRRRIKCQETRPACGHCTKTGLKCEYPSMPQITHQPHHQIPLFSLQDMRFFQHFLTQCYPHHPLKQEDIWTHEIPCIAHNHEYLMHAILGFSASELMRNDASIVSSAMNHRIKAIRAIKKRLAETARSSMDYEEANAMVATCYALTFQSVSLDDGLAEYLTFIRGIMIVGMQMLFRGIKPIFENMLEPDQDALLEPLMQGLPLIPKGYTDSAMEALINLKPLCERPVEVEYHQHLVKMAEKLYVNSWDAYKAYTAQYGWWMLLPHDTFQALIDPDNQVMMLLHSHWVAINEIMSPISGQERNVSEKYPPQRDDQPQLDPGFARWLKYINANIDLEHQIYNQWPVWVEEQLDNDITFFGRV
;
A
#
# COMPACT_ATOMS: atom_id res chain seq x y z
N MET A 1 49.52 2.54 19.16
CA MET A 1 48.68 1.37 19.48
C MET A 1 47.36 1.62 18.80
N ASP A 2 47.27 1.06 17.60
CA ASP A 2 46.11 1.03 16.73
C ASP A 2 44.87 0.50 17.44
N LEU A 3 43.69 1.04 17.06
CA LEU A 3 42.46 0.28 16.85
C LEU A 3 41.49 1.17 16.06
N ASN A 4 41.57 1.02 14.74
CA ASN A 4 40.63 1.48 13.73
C ASN A 4 39.55 0.40 13.59
N PRO A 5 38.24 0.66 13.77
CA PRO A 5 37.21 -0.19 13.20
C PRO A 5 36.97 0.28 11.76
N GLN A 6 37.60 -0.42 10.82
CA GLN A 6 37.29 -0.32 9.40
C GLN A 6 35.78 -0.50 9.20
N PHE A 7 35.11 0.55 8.72
CA PHE A 7 33.80 0.42 8.10
C PHE A 7 33.94 -0.56 6.93
N THR A 8 33.28 -1.70 7.05
CA THR A 8 33.19 -2.70 5.99
C THR A 8 32.12 -2.24 5.01
N THR A 9 32.56 -1.62 3.92
CA THR A 9 31.77 -1.19 2.75
C THR A 9 31.22 -2.37 1.94
N GLY A 10 30.45 -3.28 2.56
CA GLY A 10 30.08 -4.53 1.89
C GLY A 10 28.88 -5.29 2.45
N MET A 11 27.92 -4.62 3.10
CA MET A 11 26.76 -5.32 3.70
C MET A 11 25.40 -4.80 3.21
N LEU A 12 25.37 -4.19 2.02
CA LEU A 12 24.13 -3.85 1.29
C LEU A 12 24.19 -4.20 -0.21
N SER A 13 25.14 -5.03 -0.68
CA SER A 13 25.01 -5.63 -2.01
C SER A 13 24.10 -6.86 -1.91
N PHE A 14 22.79 -6.65 -2.07
CA PHE A 14 21.91 -7.77 -2.38
C PHE A 14 22.26 -8.24 -3.79
N THR A 15 22.43 -9.55 -3.91
CA THR A 15 22.83 -10.28 -5.12
C THR A 15 22.00 -9.89 -6.33
N ASP A 16 22.69 -9.55 -7.43
CA ASP A 16 22.17 -9.46 -8.81
C ASP A 16 21.04 -10.47 -9.05
N GLN A 17 19.79 -10.01 -8.91
CA GLN A 17 18.67 -10.59 -9.64
C GLN A 17 18.57 -9.77 -10.93
N PRO A 18 18.41 -10.42 -12.09
CA PRO A 18 18.40 -9.70 -13.36
C PRO A 18 17.27 -8.67 -13.31
N ASP A 19 17.64 -7.41 -13.53
CA ASP A 19 16.81 -6.22 -13.70
C ASP A 19 15.31 -6.49 -13.64
N PHE A 20 14.70 -6.22 -12.48
CA PHE A 20 13.25 -6.23 -12.39
C PHE A 20 12.74 -5.06 -13.24
N ASP A 21 12.17 -5.38 -14.39
CA ASP A 21 11.63 -4.42 -15.36
C ASP A 21 10.38 -3.73 -14.77
N TYR A 22 10.62 -2.67 -13.98
CA TYR A 22 9.62 -1.76 -13.44
C TYR A 22 8.91 -0.98 -14.55
N ALA A 23 9.61 -0.78 -15.66
CA ALA A 23 9.14 -0.18 -16.88
C ALA A 23 7.89 -0.90 -17.43
N ALA A 24 7.87 -2.23 -17.39
CA ALA A 24 6.75 -3.06 -17.80
C ALA A 24 5.52 -3.03 -16.85
N PHE A 25 5.55 -2.29 -15.74
CA PHE A 25 4.46 -2.22 -14.78
C PHE A 25 3.22 -1.47 -15.30
N LEU A 26 3.40 -0.58 -16.30
CA LEU A 26 2.35 0.27 -16.88
C LEU A 26 2.42 0.29 -18.41
N GLN A 27 2.52 -0.88 -19.05
CA GLN A 27 2.40 -0.95 -20.52
C GLN A 27 1.04 -0.38 -20.94
N ALA A 28 1.07 0.68 -21.75
CA ALA A 28 -0.15 1.28 -22.31
C ALA A 28 -0.85 0.33 -23.30
N ASP A 29 -0.09 -0.59 -23.91
CA ASP A 29 -0.58 -1.55 -24.91
C ASP A 29 -1.53 -2.61 -24.32
N ASP A 30 -1.50 -2.84 -22.99
CA ASP A 30 -2.46 -3.70 -22.30
C ASP A 30 -3.79 -2.98 -22.00
N ILE A 31 -3.87 -1.67 -22.22
CA ILE A 31 -5.08 -0.87 -22.05
C ILE A 31 -5.64 -0.58 -23.44
N THR A 32 -6.34 -1.56 -24.02
CA THR A 32 -7.16 -1.33 -25.21
C THR A 32 -8.22 -0.27 -24.92
N PHE A 33 -8.01 0.94 -25.45
CA PHE A 33 -9.05 1.95 -25.57
C PHE A 33 -10.07 1.44 -26.58
N GLY A 34 -11.21 0.96 -26.08
CA GLY A 34 -12.26 0.38 -26.91
C GLY A 34 -12.78 1.37 -27.95
N GLU A 35 -12.43 1.16 -29.21
CA GLU A 35 -13.13 1.72 -30.35
C GLU A 35 -14.52 1.08 -30.49
N GLY A 36 -15.54 1.91 -30.74
CA GLY A 36 -16.71 1.51 -31.50
C GLY A 36 -17.96 1.16 -30.70
N ALA A 37 -18.75 2.18 -30.39
CA ALA A 37 -20.19 2.05 -30.21
C ALA A 37 -20.84 1.61 -31.54
N GLN A 38 -21.39 0.39 -31.59
CA GLN A 38 -22.50 0.06 -32.48
C GLN A 38 -23.53 -0.86 -31.79
N THR A 39 -24.64 -0.21 -31.44
CA THR A 39 -26.02 -0.67 -31.38
C THR A 39 -26.31 -2.15 -31.68
N GLN A 40 -26.87 -2.87 -30.71
CA GLN A 40 -27.98 -3.78 -30.97
C GLN A 40 -28.88 -3.95 -29.74
N GLN A 41 -30.09 -3.42 -29.88
CA GLN A 41 -31.23 -3.60 -28.99
C GLN A 41 -31.70 -5.06 -29.01
N GLN A 42 -32.08 -5.61 -27.85
CA GLN A 42 -33.21 -6.54 -27.79
C GLN A 42 -33.90 -6.51 -26.42
N VAL A 43 -35.23 -6.48 -26.51
CA VAL A 43 -36.26 -6.20 -25.50
C VAL A 43 -36.63 -7.49 -24.73
N PRO A 44 -37.09 -7.43 -23.46
CA PRO A 44 -37.51 -8.61 -22.70
C PRO A 44 -38.99 -8.97 -22.94
N SER A 45 -39.37 -10.23 -22.74
CA SER A 45 -40.77 -10.65 -22.69
C SER A 45 -41.06 -11.69 -21.59
N ASP A 46 -42.12 -11.39 -20.85
CA ASP A 46 -42.84 -12.12 -19.79
C ASP A 46 -43.16 -13.61 -20.04
N SER A 47 -43.32 -14.36 -18.94
CA SER A 47 -44.59 -15.06 -18.64
C SER A 47 -44.63 -15.74 -17.25
N SER A 48 -45.43 -15.13 -16.37
CA SER A 48 -46.36 -15.57 -15.33
C SER A 48 -46.65 -17.03 -14.91
N ASP A 49 -46.89 -17.15 -13.59
CA ASP A 49 -47.96 -17.86 -12.85
C ASP A 49 -47.93 -19.37 -12.53
N LYS A 50 -47.95 -19.70 -11.22
CA LYS A 50 -49.18 -20.12 -10.51
C LYS A 50 -49.03 -20.40 -8.99
N ALA A 51 -49.77 -19.60 -8.21
CA ALA A 51 -50.68 -19.85 -7.07
C ALA A 51 -50.51 -20.99 -6.02
N THR A 52 -50.64 -20.53 -4.77
CA THR A 52 -50.99 -21.03 -3.40
C THR A 52 -52.35 -21.80 -3.31
N PRO A 53 -53.04 -22.13 -2.15
CA PRO A 53 -52.86 -21.92 -0.67
C PRO A 53 -53.39 -23.11 0.23
N PRO A 54 -54.02 -22.94 1.43
CA PRO A 54 -53.72 -22.18 2.68
C PRO A 54 -53.80 -23.04 3.99
N SER A 55 -53.44 -22.46 5.15
CA SER A 55 -54.39 -22.34 6.30
C SER A 55 -53.82 -21.59 7.52
N THR A 56 -54.70 -20.77 8.10
CA THR A 56 -54.75 -19.96 9.35
C THR A 56 -54.40 -20.75 10.64
N THR A 57 -54.09 -20.20 11.84
CA THR A 57 -54.83 -19.23 12.69
C THR A 57 -54.06 -18.93 14.01
N SER A 58 -54.20 -17.70 14.53
CA SER A 58 -54.30 -17.22 15.94
C SER A 58 -53.32 -17.67 17.06
N GLY A 59 -52.81 -16.69 17.82
CA GLY A 59 -52.02 -16.89 19.04
C GLY A 59 -52.81 -16.79 20.37
N SER A 60 -52.10 -16.91 21.49
CA SER A 60 -52.26 -16.13 22.74
C SER A 60 -51.38 -16.71 23.87
N SER A 61 -50.81 -15.81 24.67
CA SER A 61 -50.03 -15.99 25.89
C SER A 61 -50.89 -16.48 27.08
N SER A 62 -50.29 -17.17 28.06
CA SER A 62 -50.45 -16.91 29.52
C SER A 62 -49.63 -17.87 30.39
N GLU A 63 -48.96 -17.29 31.39
CA GLU A 63 -48.33 -17.93 32.56
C GLU A 63 -49.39 -18.38 33.60
N LEU A 64 -49.01 -19.26 34.54
CA LEU A 64 -49.15 -19.10 36.01
C LEU A 64 -48.94 -20.43 36.80
N ILE A 65 -47.92 -20.40 37.67
CA ILE A 65 -47.83 -20.82 39.10
C ILE A 65 -48.05 -22.29 39.57
N ALA A 66 -47.15 -22.69 40.47
CA ALA A 66 -46.88 -24.01 41.04
C ALA A 66 -47.54 -24.35 42.40
N ARG A 67 -47.57 -25.67 42.73
CA ARG A 67 -47.04 -26.39 43.95
C ARG A 67 -47.96 -27.57 44.38
N PRO A 68 -47.58 -28.45 45.35
CA PRO A 68 -46.48 -29.43 45.32
C PRO A 68 -46.95 -30.86 45.74
N SER A 69 -46.21 -31.94 45.48
CA SER A 69 -46.31 -33.15 46.32
C SER A 69 -45.11 -34.10 46.26
N ALA A 70 -44.63 -34.40 47.48
CA ALA A 70 -44.02 -35.63 48.00
C ALA A 70 -42.94 -36.38 47.18
N GLN A 71 -41.72 -36.29 47.71
CA GLN A 71 -40.53 -37.09 47.36
C GLN A 71 -40.77 -38.60 47.49
N LYS A 72 -40.59 -39.34 46.40
CA LYS A 72 -40.10 -40.73 46.44
C LYS A 72 -38.60 -40.70 46.15
N GLN A 73 -37.79 -41.08 47.13
CA GLN A 73 -36.36 -41.23 46.99
C GLN A 73 -36.06 -42.22 45.85
N ARG A 74 -35.55 -41.70 44.73
CA ARG A 74 -35.02 -42.50 43.64
C ARG A 74 -33.59 -42.89 44.01
N LEU A 75 -33.38 -44.16 44.33
CA LEU A 75 -32.06 -44.75 44.48
C LEU A 75 -31.16 -44.29 43.33
N GLU A 76 -30.12 -43.52 43.66
CA GLU A 76 -29.11 -43.11 42.70
C GLU A 76 -28.42 -44.35 42.16
N ARG A 77 -28.60 -44.61 40.87
CA ARG A 77 -27.83 -45.64 40.18
C ARG A 77 -26.38 -45.18 40.16
N ARG A 78 -25.50 -45.91 40.85
CA ARG A 78 -24.04 -45.79 40.73
C ARG A 78 -23.68 -45.58 39.26
N GLY A 79 -23.06 -44.44 38.96
CA GLY A 79 -22.59 -44.13 37.62
C GLY A 79 -21.56 -45.17 37.19
N HIS A 80 -21.90 -45.99 36.20
CA HIS A 80 -20.92 -46.89 35.58
C HIS A 80 -20.08 -46.11 34.57
N THR A 81 -18.78 -46.39 34.55
CA THR A 81 -17.85 -45.86 33.55
C THR A 81 -18.37 -46.21 32.15
N LYS A 82 -18.74 -45.19 31.37
CA LYS A 82 -19.29 -45.37 30.01
C LYS A 82 -18.23 -46.04 29.14
N SER A 83 -18.60 -47.14 28.49
CA SER A 83 -17.75 -47.78 27.47
C SER A 83 -17.57 -46.79 26.30
N ARG A 84 -16.32 -46.35 26.08
CA ARG A 84 -15.99 -45.35 25.05
C ARG A 84 -16.20 -45.92 23.64
N ARG A 85 -15.96 -47.22 23.45
CA ARG A 85 -16.03 -47.94 22.16
C ARG A 85 -17.28 -48.84 22.02
N GLY A 86 -18.30 -48.64 22.85
CA GLY A 86 -19.52 -49.44 22.81
C GLY A 86 -20.31 -49.30 21.51
N CYS A 87 -21.04 -50.35 21.13
CA CYS A 87 -21.92 -50.37 19.97
C CYS A 87 -23.09 -49.38 20.10
N TYR A 88 -23.71 -49.01 18.98
CA TYR A 88 -24.80 -48.03 18.94
C TYR A 88 -25.97 -48.41 19.84
N ASN A 89 -26.36 -49.68 19.86
CA ASN A 89 -27.49 -50.15 20.67
C ASN A 89 -27.21 -50.05 22.17
N CYS A 90 -26.03 -50.44 22.64
CA CYS A 90 -25.67 -50.31 24.05
C CYS A 90 -25.55 -48.84 24.48
N LYS A 91 -25.01 -47.98 23.59
CA LYS A 91 -24.94 -46.53 23.81
C LYS A 91 -26.34 -45.91 23.88
N ARG A 92 -27.23 -46.22 22.94
CA ARG A 92 -28.63 -45.74 22.90
C ARG A 92 -29.40 -46.18 24.15
N ARG A 93 -29.20 -47.43 24.58
CA ARG A 93 -29.82 -48.00 25.79
C ARG A 93 -29.16 -47.53 27.09
N ARG A 94 -28.09 -46.73 27.03
CA ARG A 94 -27.33 -46.20 28.18
C ARG A 94 -26.85 -47.32 29.13
N ILE A 95 -26.40 -48.44 28.57
CA ILE A 95 -25.84 -49.60 29.30
C ILE A 95 -24.38 -49.86 28.90
N LYS A 96 -23.60 -50.52 29.76
CA LYS A 96 -22.20 -50.90 29.46
C LYS A 96 -22.16 -51.96 28.34
N CYS A 97 -21.48 -51.64 27.24
CA CYS A 97 -21.21 -52.60 26.18
C CYS A 97 -20.08 -53.56 26.59
N GLN A 98 -20.19 -54.84 26.23
CA GLN A 98 -19.10 -55.82 26.45
C GLN A 98 -17.98 -55.70 25.41
N GLU A 99 -18.15 -54.88 24.36
CA GLU A 99 -17.17 -54.65 23.29
C GLU A 99 -16.71 -55.93 22.53
N THR A 100 -17.37 -57.07 22.73
CA THR A 100 -17.09 -58.32 22.00
C THR A 100 -17.50 -58.21 20.54
N ARG A 101 -16.60 -58.57 19.61
CA ARG A 101 -16.87 -58.60 18.17
C ARG A 101 -17.10 -60.04 17.70
N PRO A 102 -17.96 -60.32 16.71
CA PRO A 102 -18.66 -59.36 15.83
C PRO A 102 -19.92 -58.72 16.46
N ALA A 103 -20.46 -59.27 17.55
CA ALA A 103 -21.61 -58.71 18.26
C ALA A 103 -21.43 -58.75 19.78
N CYS A 104 -21.91 -57.71 20.48
CA CYS A 104 -21.86 -57.67 21.94
C CYS A 104 -22.88 -58.64 22.56
N GLY A 105 -22.51 -59.28 23.68
CA GLY A 105 -23.38 -60.25 24.35
C GLY A 105 -24.78 -59.72 24.72
N HIS A 106 -24.91 -58.42 25.00
CA HIS A 106 -26.23 -57.79 25.19
C HIS A 106 -27.07 -57.74 23.92
N CYS A 107 -26.48 -57.40 22.77
CA CYS A 107 -27.19 -57.36 21.49
C CYS A 107 -27.57 -58.77 21.04
N THR A 108 -26.67 -59.75 21.20
CA THR A 108 -26.95 -61.16 20.88
C THR A 108 -28.14 -61.70 21.68
N LYS A 109 -28.17 -61.47 23.00
CA LYS A 109 -29.27 -61.91 23.87
C LYS A 109 -30.60 -61.22 23.59
N THR A 110 -30.57 -60.01 23.03
CA THR A 110 -31.79 -59.25 22.71
C THR A 110 -32.18 -59.31 21.24
N GLY A 111 -31.48 -60.12 20.42
CA GLY A 111 -31.75 -60.26 18.99
C GLY A 111 -31.53 -58.98 18.19
N LEU A 112 -30.75 -58.03 18.70
CA LEU A 112 -30.49 -56.74 18.03
C LEU A 112 -29.25 -56.84 17.12
N LYS A 113 -29.34 -56.27 15.92
CA LYS A 113 -28.20 -56.13 15.00
C LYS A 113 -27.12 -55.25 15.63
N CYS A 114 -25.98 -55.84 15.99
CA CYS A 114 -24.92 -55.14 16.72
C CYS A 114 -24.01 -54.37 15.76
N GLU A 115 -24.12 -53.05 15.75
CA GLU A 115 -23.28 -52.18 14.92
C GLU A 115 -22.38 -51.34 15.83
N TYR A 116 -21.07 -51.44 15.61
CA TYR A 116 -20.09 -50.59 16.25
C TYR A 116 -19.86 -49.34 15.41
N PRO A 117 -19.68 -48.16 16.02
CA PRO A 117 -19.23 -47.00 15.26
C PRO A 117 -17.93 -47.37 14.55
N SER A 118 -17.89 -47.13 13.23
CA SER A 118 -16.62 -47.06 12.51
C SER A 118 -15.72 -46.10 13.28
N MET A 119 -14.42 -46.42 13.41
CA MET A 119 -13.50 -45.49 14.07
C MET A 119 -13.73 -44.12 13.43
N PRO A 120 -14.02 -43.06 14.21
CA PRO A 120 -14.10 -41.74 13.63
C PRO A 120 -12.75 -41.56 12.94
N GLN A 121 -12.76 -41.48 11.61
CA GLN A 121 -11.65 -40.87 10.93
C GLN A 121 -11.62 -39.47 11.51
N ILE A 122 -10.64 -39.22 12.38
CA ILE A 122 -10.22 -37.88 12.66
C ILE A 122 -9.78 -37.40 11.28
N THR A 123 -10.69 -36.78 10.54
CA THR A 123 -10.29 -35.83 9.52
C THR A 123 -9.54 -34.80 10.32
N HIS A 124 -8.21 -34.92 10.36
CA HIS A 124 -7.40 -33.78 10.67
C HIS A 124 -7.90 -32.70 9.70
N GLN A 125 -8.68 -31.75 10.21
CA GLN A 125 -8.70 -30.46 9.56
C GLN A 125 -7.23 -30.08 9.40
N PRO A 126 -6.79 -29.61 8.22
CA PRO A 126 -5.40 -29.24 8.04
C PRO A 126 -5.08 -28.15 9.05
N HIS A 127 -4.51 -28.54 10.20
CA HIS A 127 -4.08 -27.67 11.30
C HIS A 127 -2.81 -26.87 10.93
N HIS A 128 -2.51 -26.79 9.64
CA HIS A 128 -1.41 -26.05 9.04
C HIS A 128 -1.93 -25.10 7.96
N GLN A 129 -3.11 -24.49 8.16
CA GLN A 129 -3.29 -23.17 7.58
C GLN A 129 -2.37 -22.25 8.38
N ILE A 130 -1.14 -22.07 7.88
CA ILE A 130 -0.28 -20.98 8.31
C ILE A 130 -1.17 -19.74 8.22
N PRO A 131 -1.39 -19.00 9.32
CA PRO A 131 -2.26 -17.85 9.27
C PRO A 131 -1.73 -16.91 8.18
N LEU A 132 -2.61 -16.49 7.26
CA LEU A 132 -2.26 -15.65 6.10
C LEU A 132 -1.52 -14.38 6.55
N PHE A 133 -1.88 -13.88 7.73
CA PHE A 133 -1.27 -12.76 8.43
C PHE A 133 -0.94 -13.14 9.89
N SER A 134 0.18 -12.63 10.37
CA SER A 134 0.76 -12.86 11.69
C SER A 134 0.37 -11.78 12.71
N LEU A 135 0.71 -11.97 13.99
CA LEU A 135 0.58 -10.90 14.99
C LEU A 135 1.47 -9.68 14.67
N GLN A 136 2.58 -9.91 13.97
CA GLN A 136 3.44 -8.82 13.50
C GLN A 136 2.71 -7.99 12.43
N ASP A 137 1.91 -8.62 11.57
CA ASP A 137 1.08 -7.92 10.58
C ASP A 137 -0.03 -7.11 11.26
N MET A 138 -0.60 -7.59 12.37
CA MET A 138 -1.54 -6.81 13.18
C MET A 138 -0.86 -5.57 13.80
N ARG A 139 0.42 -5.65 14.18
CA ARG A 139 1.20 -4.48 14.63
C ARG A 139 1.41 -3.48 13.49
N PHE A 140 1.72 -3.96 12.28
CA PHE A 140 1.86 -3.09 11.10
C PHE A 140 0.53 -2.41 10.76
N PHE A 141 -0.57 -3.16 10.71
CA PHE A 141 -1.89 -2.62 10.46
C PHE A 141 -2.31 -1.59 11.51
N GLN A 142 -2.08 -1.87 12.79
CA GLN A 142 -2.37 -0.89 13.84
C GLN A 142 -1.52 0.38 13.71
N HIS A 143 -0.25 0.24 13.32
CA HIS A 143 0.61 1.39 13.06
C HIS A 143 0.11 2.22 11.88
N PHE A 144 -0.37 1.56 10.80
CA PHE A 144 -1.00 2.22 9.66
C PHE A 144 -2.17 3.10 10.11
N LEU A 145 -3.11 2.53 10.87
CA LEU A 145 -4.34 3.20 11.32
C LEU A 145 -4.10 4.40 12.23
N THR A 146 -2.93 4.47 12.88
CA THR A 146 -2.71 5.43 13.97
C THR A 146 -1.58 6.41 13.70
N GLN A 147 -0.61 6.07 12.86
CA GLN A 147 0.64 6.83 12.76
C GLN A 147 1.24 6.88 11.33
N CYS A 148 0.93 5.90 10.48
CA CYS A 148 1.64 5.67 9.23
C CYS A 148 0.65 5.54 8.07
N TYR A 149 0.19 6.67 7.56
CA TYR A 149 -0.62 6.73 6.35
C TYR A 149 -0.07 7.81 5.41
N PRO A 150 -0.30 7.68 4.09
CA PRO A 150 0.04 8.70 3.11
C PRO A 150 -0.49 10.09 3.51
N HIS A 151 0.32 11.13 3.39
CA HIS A 151 -0.11 12.52 3.62
C HIS A 151 -0.85 13.14 2.42
N HIS A 152 -0.86 12.42 1.30
CA HIS A 152 -1.56 12.80 0.08
C HIS A 152 -2.64 11.77 -0.25
N PRO A 153 -3.77 12.16 -0.87
CA PRO A 153 -4.23 13.53 -1.11
C PRO A 153 -4.45 14.35 0.16
N LEU A 154 -4.18 15.66 0.06
CA LEU A 154 -4.23 16.58 1.20
C LEU A 154 -5.64 16.65 1.81
N LYS A 155 -5.68 16.73 3.15
CA LYS A 155 -6.90 16.86 3.96
C LYS A 155 -7.88 15.68 3.82
N GLN A 156 -7.37 14.46 3.64
CA GLN A 156 -8.17 13.24 3.46
C GLN A 156 -7.70 12.07 4.33
N GLU A 157 -7.22 12.37 5.54
CA GLU A 157 -6.68 11.39 6.49
C GLU A 157 -7.72 10.37 6.95
N ASP A 158 -8.99 10.78 7.03
CA ASP A 158 -10.08 9.89 7.41
C ASP A 158 -10.31 8.77 6.39
N ILE A 159 -10.10 9.07 5.10
CA ILE A 159 -10.18 8.04 4.06
C ILE A 159 -9.09 6.99 4.28
N TRP A 160 -7.88 7.43 4.59
CA TRP A 160 -6.75 6.53 4.88
C TRP A 160 -6.93 5.71 6.15
N THR A 161 -7.55 6.26 7.19
CA THR A 161 -7.66 5.60 8.52
C THR A 161 -8.97 4.84 8.72
N HIS A 162 -10.00 5.10 7.90
CA HIS A 162 -11.30 4.42 7.99
C HIS A 162 -11.67 3.65 6.71
N GLU A 163 -11.73 4.32 5.57
CA GLU A 163 -12.25 3.73 4.33
C GLU A 163 -11.26 2.73 3.69
N ILE A 164 -10.00 3.11 3.52
CA ILE A 164 -8.97 2.25 2.92
C ILE A 164 -8.78 0.93 3.67
N PRO A 165 -8.71 0.89 5.01
CA PRO A 165 -8.68 -0.36 5.77
C PRO A 165 -9.92 -1.23 5.55
N CYS A 166 -11.09 -0.60 5.43
CA CYS A 166 -12.35 -1.29 5.10
C CYS A 166 -12.36 -1.81 3.67
N ILE A 167 -11.61 -1.24 2.73
CA ILE A 167 -11.47 -1.78 1.38
C ILE A 167 -10.41 -2.90 1.35
N ALA A 168 -9.30 -2.73 2.07
CA ALA A 168 -8.14 -3.62 2.05
C ALA A 168 -8.46 -5.09 2.35
N HIS A 169 -9.49 -5.40 3.15
CA HIS A 169 -9.84 -6.78 3.48
C HIS A 169 -10.28 -7.62 2.25
N ASN A 170 -10.76 -6.99 1.18
CA ASN A 170 -11.16 -7.65 -0.06
C ASN A 170 -10.05 -7.66 -1.13
N HIS A 171 -8.99 -6.86 -0.94
CA HIS A 171 -7.98 -6.58 -1.96
C HIS A 171 -6.58 -6.89 -1.42
N GLU A 172 -6.08 -8.10 -1.68
CA GLU A 172 -4.79 -8.58 -1.15
C GLU A 172 -3.61 -7.64 -1.50
N TYR A 173 -3.61 -7.05 -2.70
CA TYR A 173 -2.57 -6.12 -3.13
C TYR A 173 -2.54 -4.86 -2.26
N LEU A 174 -3.71 -4.32 -1.90
CA LEU A 174 -3.83 -3.16 -1.02
C LEU A 174 -3.43 -3.52 0.42
N MET A 175 -3.92 -4.66 0.93
CA MET A 175 -3.54 -5.13 2.27
C MET A 175 -2.02 -5.31 2.40
N HIS A 176 -1.38 -5.91 1.40
CA HIS A 176 0.08 -6.04 1.41
C HIS A 176 0.79 -4.68 1.28
N ALA A 177 0.27 -3.73 0.50
CA ALA A 177 0.88 -2.41 0.37
C ALA A 177 0.84 -1.60 1.67
N ILE A 178 -0.31 -1.56 2.38
CA ILE A 178 -0.41 -0.83 3.66
C ILE A 178 0.47 -1.46 4.75
N LEU A 179 0.54 -2.79 4.80
CA LEU A 179 1.40 -3.50 5.74
C LEU A 179 2.89 -3.29 5.42
N GLY A 180 3.26 -3.31 4.13
CA GLY A 180 4.61 -3.05 3.66
C GLY A 180 5.05 -1.63 4.00
N PHE A 181 4.20 -0.64 3.76
CA PHE A 181 4.47 0.76 4.09
C PHE A 181 4.68 0.94 5.60
N SER A 182 3.79 0.42 6.43
CA SER A 182 3.95 0.50 7.89
C SER A 182 5.14 -0.26 8.44
N ALA A 183 5.50 -1.39 7.83
CA ALA A 183 6.72 -2.09 8.17
C ALA A 183 7.97 -1.27 7.82
N SER A 184 8.00 -0.59 6.67
CA SER A 184 9.12 0.30 6.27
C SER A 184 9.31 1.47 7.23
N GLU A 185 8.23 2.07 7.73
CA GLU A 185 8.32 3.14 8.73
C GLU A 185 8.84 2.64 10.09
N LEU A 186 8.34 1.48 10.55
CA LEU A 186 8.77 0.88 11.81
C LEU A 186 10.22 0.37 11.77
N MET A 187 10.73 0.03 10.58
CA MET A 187 12.06 -0.52 10.36
C MET A 187 13.17 0.41 10.87
N ARG A 188 12.91 1.73 10.90
CA ARG A 188 13.83 2.72 11.48
C ARG A 188 14.18 2.44 12.94
N ASN A 189 13.24 1.86 13.68
CA ASN A 189 13.43 1.53 15.10
C ASN A 189 13.76 0.04 15.31
N ASP A 190 13.56 -0.79 14.28
CA ASP A 190 13.66 -2.25 14.36
C ASP A 190 14.12 -2.82 13.01
N ALA A 191 15.43 -2.97 12.82
CA ALA A 191 15.98 -3.52 11.58
C ALA A 191 15.57 -5.00 11.33
N SER A 192 15.02 -5.71 12.32
CA SER A 192 14.63 -7.12 12.13
C SER A 192 13.44 -7.29 11.19
N ILE A 193 12.63 -6.24 10.99
CA ILE A 193 11.42 -6.30 10.16
C ILE A 193 11.64 -5.92 8.69
N VAL A 194 12.89 -5.64 8.26
CA VAL A 194 13.25 -5.35 6.86
C VAL A 194 12.70 -6.43 5.91
N SER A 195 12.94 -7.70 6.24
CA SER A 195 12.50 -8.83 5.42
C SER A 195 10.97 -8.87 5.30
N SER A 196 10.25 -8.54 6.36
CA SER A 196 8.78 -8.46 6.33
C SER A 196 8.31 -7.31 5.44
N ALA A 197 8.90 -6.12 5.56
CA ALA A 197 8.56 -4.96 4.73
C ALA A 197 8.71 -5.26 3.24
N MET A 198 9.84 -5.86 2.85
CA MET A 198 10.13 -6.24 1.46
C MET A 198 9.22 -7.37 0.97
N ASN A 199 8.95 -8.37 1.81
CA ASN A 199 8.04 -9.46 1.44
C ASN A 199 6.61 -8.95 1.16
N HIS A 200 6.11 -8.02 1.98
CA HIS A 200 4.80 -7.39 1.75
C HIS A 200 4.82 -6.54 0.48
N ARG A 201 5.87 -5.74 0.25
CA ARG A 201 6.05 -4.97 -0.99
C ARG A 201 5.98 -5.86 -2.24
N ILE A 202 6.77 -6.94 -2.28
CA ILE A 202 6.83 -7.86 -3.42
C ILE A 202 5.47 -8.51 -3.67
N LYS A 203 4.77 -8.93 -2.61
CA LYS A 203 3.41 -9.49 -2.74
C LYS A 203 2.43 -8.47 -3.29
N ALA A 204 2.46 -7.23 -2.81
CA ALA A 204 1.61 -6.14 -3.31
C ALA A 204 1.83 -5.89 -4.80
N ILE A 205 3.09 -5.69 -5.22
CA ILE A 205 3.46 -5.41 -6.62
C ILE A 205 3.04 -6.57 -7.55
N ARG A 206 3.32 -7.81 -7.15
CA ARG A 206 2.91 -8.99 -7.95
C ARG A 206 1.39 -9.09 -8.07
N ALA A 207 0.66 -8.85 -6.98
CA ALA A 207 -0.78 -8.95 -6.96
C ALA A 207 -1.44 -7.83 -7.79
N ILE A 208 -1.00 -6.56 -7.66
CA ILE A 208 -1.56 -5.47 -8.47
C ILE A 208 -1.19 -5.60 -9.96
N LYS A 209 0.03 -6.05 -10.30
CA LYS A 209 0.43 -6.31 -11.70
C LYS A 209 -0.45 -7.38 -12.32
N LYS A 210 -0.70 -8.47 -11.58
CA LYS A 210 -1.63 -9.53 -12.02
C LYS A 210 -3.04 -8.98 -12.25
N ARG A 211 -3.55 -8.14 -11.34
CA ARG A 211 -4.88 -7.53 -11.50
C ARG A 211 -4.95 -6.58 -12.68
N LEU A 212 -3.97 -5.70 -12.88
CA LEU A 212 -3.90 -4.80 -14.05
C LEU A 212 -4.00 -5.59 -15.39
N ALA A 213 -3.29 -6.71 -15.50
CA ALA A 213 -3.35 -7.59 -16.68
C ALA A 213 -4.68 -8.38 -16.83
N GLU A 214 -5.43 -8.56 -15.74
CA GLU A 214 -6.77 -9.16 -15.76
C GLU A 214 -7.84 -8.11 -16.10
N THR A 215 -7.69 -6.88 -15.63
CA THR A 215 -8.62 -5.76 -15.85
C THR A 215 -8.72 -5.33 -17.31
N ALA A 216 -7.71 -5.59 -18.13
CA ALA A 216 -7.83 -5.48 -19.59
C ALA A 216 -8.98 -6.33 -20.17
N ARG A 217 -9.40 -7.38 -19.44
CA ARG A 217 -10.43 -8.36 -19.84
C ARG A 217 -11.71 -8.30 -19.02
N SER A 218 -11.76 -7.52 -17.93
CA SER A 218 -12.93 -7.42 -17.03
C SER A 218 -13.29 -5.97 -16.70
N SER A 219 -14.56 -5.74 -16.35
CA SER A 219 -14.99 -4.42 -15.85
C SER A 219 -14.36 -4.15 -14.48
N MET A 220 -13.76 -2.97 -14.32
CA MET A 220 -13.29 -2.44 -13.04
C MET A 220 -14.48 -1.85 -12.28
N ASP A 221 -14.71 -2.28 -11.05
CA ASP A 221 -15.74 -1.70 -10.19
C ASP A 221 -15.21 -0.53 -9.35
N TYR A 222 -16.10 0.17 -8.65
CA TYR A 222 -15.75 1.33 -7.83
C TYR A 222 -14.76 0.97 -6.70
N GLU A 223 -14.95 -0.18 -6.04
CA GLU A 223 -14.13 -0.57 -4.90
C GLU A 223 -12.72 -0.95 -5.36
N GLU A 224 -12.61 -1.75 -6.43
CA GLU A 224 -11.36 -2.16 -7.05
C GLU A 224 -10.55 -0.97 -7.56
N ALA A 225 -11.19 -0.02 -8.24
CA ALA A 225 -10.53 1.17 -8.75
C ALA A 225 -9.89 2.00 -7.63
N ASN A 226 -10.65 2.26 -6.56
CA ASN A 226 -10.16 2.99 -5.39
C ASN A 226 -9.09 2.20 -4.64
N ALA A 227 -9.21 0.87 -4.55
CA ALA A 227 -8.18 0.02 -3.97
C ALA A 227 -6.86 0.10 -4.75
N MET A 228 -6.92 0.14 -6.09
CA MET A 228 -5.74 0.27 -6.94
C MET A 228 -5.05 1.63 -6.76
N VAL A 229 -5.82 2.73 -6.76
CA VAL A 229 -5.28 4.07 -6.46
C VAL A 229 -4.60 4.12 -5.10
N ALA A 230 -5.28 3.61 -4.05
CA ALA A 230 -4.73 3.59 -2.70
C ALA A 230 -3.45 2.74 -2.60
N THR A 231 -3.39 1.63 -3.36
CA THR A 231 -2.19 0.78 -3.44
C THR A 231 -1.02 1.52 -4.08
N CYS A 232 -1.24 2.24 -5.18
CA CYS A 232 -0.20 3.03 -5.83
C CYS A 232 0.31 4.13 -4.89
N TYR A 233 -0.55 4.82 -4.15
CA TYR A 233 -0.13 5.77 -3.11
C TYR A 233 0.71 5.10 -2.01
N ALA A 234 0.25 3.99 -1.43
CA ALA A 234 1.00 3.28 -0.38
C ALA A 234 2.38 2.80 -0.88
N LEU A 235 2.45 2.30 -2.12
CA LEU A 235 3.73 1.89 -2.73
C LEU A 235 4.63 3.09 -3.06
N THR A 236 4.07 4.23 -3.46
CA THR A 236 4.80 5.50 -3.66
C THR A 236 5.51 5.90 -2.37
N PHE A 237 4.75 6.01 -1.27
CA PHE A 237 5.31 6.39 0.03
C PHE A 237 6.24 5.34 0.63
N GLN A 238 6.04 4.06 0.30
CA GLN A 238 7.01 3.04 0.66
C GLN A 238 8.33 3.19 -0.13
N SER A 239 8.30 3.65 -1.39
CA SER A 239 9.48 3.80 -2.25
C SER A 239 10.45 4.86 -1.71
N VAL A 240 9.92 5.88 -1.04
CA VAL A 240 10.68 6.86 -0.23
C VAL A 240 11.58 6.21 0.82
N SER A 241 11.20 5.02 1.31
CA SER A 241 12.02 4.28 2.28
C SER A 241 13.16 3.46 1.66
N LEU A 242 13.36 3.49 0.34
CA LEU A 242 14.39 2.74 -0.39
C LEU A 242 15.49 3.65 -0.91
N ASP A 243 16.73 3.17 -0.96
CA ASP A 243 17.88 3.96 -1.43
C ASP A 243 17.79 4.25 -2.94
N ASP A 244 17.34 3.28 -3.71
CA ASP A 244 17.15 3.29 -5.17
C ASP A 244 15.68 3.51 -5.59
N GLY A 245 14.84 3.96 -4.66
CA GLY A 245 13.38 4.01 -4.81
C GLY A 245 12.83 5.09 -5.75
N LEU A 246 13.65 5.97 -6.33
CA LEU A 246 13.18 7.10 -7.13
C LEU A 246 12.42 6.65 -8.39
N ALA A 247 12.96 5.69 -9.15
CA ALA A 247 12.31 5.18 -10.35
C ALA A 247 10.94 4.55 -10.03
N GLU A 248 10.86 3.79 -8.94
CA GLU A 248 9.62 3.20 -8.45
C GLU A 248 8.63 4.27 -7.97
N TYR A 249 9.10 5.31 -7.27
CA TYR A 249 8.30 6.44 -6.83
C TYR A 249 7.61 7.14 -8.02
N LEU A 250 8.37 7.47 -9.06
CA LEU A 250 7.83 8.06 -10.29
C LEU A 250 6.83 7.11 -10.97
N THR A 251 7.15 5.82 -11.03
CA THR A 251 6.29 4.81 -11.67
C THR A 251 4.94 4.66 -10.94
N PHE A 252 4.92 4.59 -9.61
CA PHE A 252 3.66 4.44 -8.88
C PHE A 252 2.79 5.69 -8.92
N ILE A 253 3.37 6.88 -8.89
CA ILE A 253 2.63 8.13 -9.07
C ILE A 253 2.00 8.19 -10.46
N ARG A 254 2.74 7.83 -11.50
CA ARG A 254 2.17 7.68 -12.86
C ARG A 254 1.01 6.67 -12.86
N GLY A 255 1.15 5.57 -12.11
CA GLY A 255 0.08 4.58 -11.91
C GLY A 255 -1.20 5.17 -11.30
N ILE A 256 -1.09 6.09 -10.34
CA ILE A 256 -2.24 6.80 -9.75
C ILE A 256 -3.02 7.54 -10.84
N MET A 257 -2.32 8.26 -11.72
CA MET A 257 -2.94 9.00 -12.80
C MET A 257 -3.58 8.11 -13.86
N ILE A 258 -2.91 7.01 -14.25
CA ILE A 258 -3.46 6.07 -15.23
C ILE A 258 -4.77 5.46 -14.71
N VAL A 259 -4.78 4.99 -13.45
CA VAL A 259 -6.00 4.44 -12.85
C VAL A 259 -7.06 5.54 -12.70
N GLY A 260 -6.69 6.74 -12.26
CA GLY A 260 -7.60 7.89 -12.18
C GLY A 260 -8.25 8.27 -13.51
N MET A 261 -7.48 8.25 -14.62
CA MET A 261 -8.03 8.47 -15.97
C MET A 261 -8.99 7.36 -16.37
N GLN A 262 -8.68 6.10 -16.07
CA GLN A 262 -9.59 4.97 -16.34
C GLN A 262 -10.90 5.12 -15.57
N MET A 263 -10.84 5.57 -14.31
CA MET A 263 -12.03 5.87 -13.50
C MET A 263 -12.88 6.96 -14.17
N LEU A 264 -12.25 8.04 -14.62
CA LEU A 264 -12.92 9.14 -15.32
C LEU A 264 -13.62 8.66 -16.59
N PHE A 265 -12.95 7.90 -17.44
CA PHE A 265 -13.54 7.34 -18.67
C PHE A 265 -14.70 6.38 -18.41
N ARG A 266 -14.70 5.72 -17.25
CA ARG A 266 -15.78 4.80 -16.82
C ARG A 266 -16.85 5.48 -15.97
N GLY A 267 -16.74 6.78 -15.70
CA GLY A 267 -17.67 7.51 -14.85
C GLY A 267 -17.64 7.09 -13.37
N ILE A 268 -16.55 6.46 -12.93
CA ILE A 268 -16.31 6.09 -11.54
C ILE A 268 -15.75 7.32 -10.82
N LYS A 269 -16.42 7.77 -9.77
CA LYS A 269 -15.90 8.87 -8.94
C LYS A 269 -14.81 8.34 -8.00
N PRO A 270 -13.67 9.03 -7.85
CA PRO A 270 -12.67 8.65 -6.85
C PRO A 270 -13.21 8.89 -5.44
N ILE A 271 -12.83 8.02 -4.51
CA ILE A 271 -13.09 8.22 -3.08
C ILE A 271 -12.28 9.40 -2.55
N PHE A 272 -11.07 9.60 -3.11
CA PHE A 272 -10.26 10.75 -2.83
C PHE A 272 -10.74 11.97 -3.65
N GLU A 273 -11.34 12.95 -3.00
CA GLU A 273 -11.95 14.12 -3.64
C GLU A 273 -10.88 15.08 -4.20
N ASN A 274 -9.86 15.44 -3.40
CA ASN A 274 -8.76 16.32 -3.80
C ASN A 274 -7.64 15.59 -4.58
N MET A 275 -7.98 14.61 -5.41
CA MET A 275 -6.96 13.87 -6.18
C MET A 275 -6.29 14.71 -7.27
N LEU A 276 -6.97 15.76 -7.74
CA LEU A 276 -6.51 16.65 -8.81
C LEU A 276 -6.05 18.01 -8.25
N GLU A 277 -5.08 18.63 -8.93
CA GLU A 277 -4.42 19.88 -8.53
C GLU A 277 -5.34 21.07 -8.18
N PRO A 278 -6.47 21.34 -8.88
CA PRO A 278 -7.23 22.57 -8.66
C PRO A 278 -7.82 22.71 -7.25
N ASP A 279 -8.17 21.60 -6.59
CA ASP A 279 -8.77 21.60 -5.25
C ASP A 279 -7.72 21.75 -4.14
N GLN A 280 -6.45 21.44 -4.45
CA GLN A 280 -5.33 21.55 -3.50
C GLN A 280 -4.77 22.97 -3.46
N ASP A 281 -4.77 23.67 -4.59
CA ASP A 281 -4.22 25.03 -4.67
C ASP A 281 -4.90 25.99 -3.69
N ALA A 282 -6.22 25.91 -3.57
CA ALA A 282 -7.00 26.74 -2.66
C ALA A 282 -6.66 26.51 -1.17
N LEU A 283 -6.16 25.32 -0.82
CA LEU A 283 -5.75 24.97 0.54
C LEU A 283 -4.33 25.48 0.85
N LEU A 284 -3.44 25.45 -0.13
CA LEU A 284 -2.01 25.71 0.05
C LEU A 284 -1.62 27.16 -0.21
N GLU A 285 -2.28 27.84 -1.14
CA GLU A 285 -1.96 29.21 -1.53
C GLU A 285 -1.85 30.17 -0.32
N PRO A 286 -2.80 30.19 0.64
CA PRO A 286 -2.73 31.10 1.79
C PRO A 286 -1.54 30.81 2.73
N LEU A 287 -1.04 29.57 2.76
CA LEU A 287 0.07 29.15 3.61
C LEU A 287 1.42 29.53 3.01
N MET A 288 1.51 29.67 1.68
CA MET A 288 2.77 29.86 0.97
C MET A 288 2.98 31.28 0.42
N GLN A 289 1.92 32.07 0.18
CA GLN A 289 2.03 33.43 -0.37
C GLN A 289 2.91 34.38 0.46
N GLY A 290 2.99 34.19 1.78
CA GLY A 290 3.74 35.06 2.70
C GLY A 290 5.10 34.53 3.14
N LEU A 291 5.55 33.38 2.62
CA LEU A 291 6.80 32.77 3.06
C LEU A 291 8.03 33.55 2.60
N PRO A 292 9.12 33.52 3.38
CA PRO A 292 10.40 34.04 2.91
C PRO A 292 10.88 33.26 1.67
N LEU A 293 11.56 33.97 0.78
CA LEU A 293 12.22 33.36 -0.37
C LEU A 293 13.42 32.52 0.08
N ILE A 294 13.74 31.50 -0.71
CA ILE A 294 14.95 30.71 -0.51
C ILE A 294 16.19 31.62 -0.62
N PRO A 295 17.22 31.44 0.23
CA PRO A 295 18.42 32.26 0.18
C PRO A 295 19.05 32.32 -1.21
N LYS A 296 19.35 33.54 -1.68
CA LYS A 296 19.86 33.78 -3.05
C LYS A 296 21.10 32.96 -3.39
N GLY A 297 22.00 32.74 -2.43
CA GLY A 297 23.19 31.93 -2.66
C GLY A 297 22.88 30.50 -3.10
N TYR A 298 21.78 29.91 -2.60
CA TYR A 298 21.37 28.55 -2.99
C TYR A 298 20.80 28.55 -4.40
N THR A 299 19.91 29.51 -4.71
CA THR A 299 19.26 29.62 -6.01
C THR A 299 20.23 30.02 -7.12
N ASP A 300 21.19 30.91 -6.82
CA ASP A 300 22.24 31.35 -7.77
C ASP A 300 23.13 30.15 -8.16
N SER A 301 23.54 29.36 -7.16
CA SER A 301 24.35 28.16 -7.39
C SER A 301 23.58 27.08 -8.15
N ALA A 302 22.29 26.88 -7.85
CA ALA A 302 21.42 25.96 -8.57
C ALA A 302 21.27 26.38 -10.05
N MET A 303 21.06 27.67 -10.30
CA MET A 303 20.93 28.21 -11.65
C MET A 303 22.21 28.05 -12.46
N GLU A 304 23.37 28.33 -11.86
CA GLU A 304 24.67 28.13 -12.50
C GLU A 304 24.91 26.66 -12.86
N ALA A 305 24.61 25.74 -11.94
CA ALA A 305 24.72 24.30 -12.18
C ALA A 305 23.83 23.84 -13.34
N LEU A 306 22.58 24.28 -13.38
CA LEU A 306 21.65 23.97 -14.48
C LEU A 306 22.12 24.56 -15.81
N ILE A 307 22.66 25.77 -15.85
CA ILE A 307 23.22 26.36 -17.07
C ILE A 307 24.37 25.48 -17.62
N ASN A 308 25.24 25.01 -16.74
CA ASN A 308 26.36 24.15 -17.09
C ASN A 308 25.92 22.74 -17.54
N LEU A 309 24.80 22.23 -17.03
CA LEU A 309 24.23 20.93 -17.41
C LEU A 309 23.57 20.94 -18.79
N LYS A 310 23.04 22.10 -19.23
CA LYS A 310 22.28 22.25 -20.48
C LYS A 310 22.92 21.61 -21.73
N PRO A 311 24.24 21.75 -21.98
CA PRO A 311 24.87 21.19 -23.19
C PRO A 311 24.82 19.67 -23.28
N LEU A 312 24.65 18.96 -22.16
CA LEU A 312 24.52 17.49 -22.14
C LEU A 312 23.11 17.01 -22.48
N CYS A 313 22.10 17.88 -22.40
CA CYS A 313 20.72 17.52 -22.66
C CYS A 313 20.47 17.50 -24.18
N GLU A 314 20.65 16.34 -24.80
CA GLU A 314 20.52 16.17 -26.26
C GLU A 314 19.15 15.62 -26.66
N ARG A 315 18.58 14.71 -25.85
CA ARG A 315 17.30 14.09 -26.15
C ARG A 315 16.15 15.06 -25.84
N PRO A 316 15.03 15.02 -26.57
CA PRO A 316 13.89 15.92 -26.34
C PRO A 316 13.39 15.93 -24.89
N VAL A 317 13.31 14.75 -24.25
CA VAL A 317 12.88 14.60 -22.86
C VAL A 317 13.87 15.20 -21.86
N GLU A 318 15.17 15.10 -22.12
CA GLU A 318 16.22 15.71 -21.28
C GLU A 318 16.15 17.23 -21.36
N VAL A 319 15.97 17.77 -22.57
CA VAL A 319 15.80 19.21 -22.80
C VAL A 319 14.56 19.74 -22.10
N GLU A 320 13.45 19.01 -22.16
CA GLU A 320 12.20 19.40 -21.49
C GLU A 320 12.35 19.33 -19.96
N TYR A 321 12.96 18.26 -19.43
CA TYR A 321 13.26 18.14 -17.99
C TYR A 321 14.12 19.31 -17.51
N HIS A 322 15.20 19.59 -18.23
CA HIS A 322 16.09 20.72 -17.95
C HIS A 322 15.32 22.04 -17.87
N GLN A 323 14.41 22.30 -18.81
CA GLN A 323 13.56 23.50 -18.81
C GLN A 323 12.65 23.58 -17.58
N HIS A 324 12.08 22.45 -17.14
CA HIS A 324 11.30 22.39 -15.91
C HIS A 324 12.14 22.75 -14.68
N LEU A 325 13.37 22.22 -14.56
CA LEU A 325 14.27 22.52 -13.45
C LEU A 325 14.72 23.98 -13.44
N VAL A 326 15.04 24.55 -14.61
CA VAL A 326 15.38 25.97 -14.73
C VAL A 326 14.20 26.82 -14.29
N LYS A 327 12.98 26.51 -14.74
CA LYS A 327 11.76 27.23 -14.33
C LYS A 327 11.54 27.16 -12.83
N MET A 328 11.76 26.01 -12.19
CA MET A 328 11.67 25.88 -10.73
C MET A 328 12.69 26.78 -10.04
N ALA A 329 13.97 26.69 -10.43
CA ALA A 329 15.04 27.51 -9.86
C ALA A 329 14.80 29.01 -10.06
N GLU A 330 14.27 29.43 -11.21
CA GLU A 330 13.87 30.83 -11.48
C GLU A 330 12.75 31.28 -10.54
N LYS A 331 11.73 30.46 -10.32
CA LYS A 331 10.58 30.84 -9.48
C LYS A 331 10.92 30.96 -8.00
N LEU A 332 11.96 30.28 -7.53
CA LEU A 332 12.48 30.44 -6.16
C LEU A 332 12.94 31.88 -5.85
N TYR A 333 13.28 32.69 -6.86
CA TYR A 333 13.60 34.11 -6.68
C TYR A 333 12.39 35.02 -6.56
N VAL A 334 11.25 34.59 -7.09
CA VAL A 334 10.13 35.50 -7.36
C VAL A 334 9.13 35.42 -6.22
N ASN A 335 8.58 34.23 -5.97
CA ASN A 335 7.60 34.00 -4.92
C ASN A 335 7.46 32.50 -4.61
N SER A 336 7.28 32.19 -3.34
CA SER A 336 7.24 30.80 -2.85
C SER A 336 6.05 30.00 -3.41
N TRP A 337 4.92 30.68 -3.69
CA TRP A 337 3.75 30.03 -4.26
C TRP A 337 3.94 29.61 -5.73
N ASP A 338 4.50 30.48 -6.58
CA ASP A 338 4.83 30.15 -7.97
C ASP A 338 5.97 29.14 -8.03
N ALA A 339 6.90 29.15 -7.06
CA ALA A 339 7.92 28.11 -6.95
C ALA A 339 7.27 26.76 -6.66
N TYR A 340 6.33 26.71 -5.71
CA TYR A 340 5.56 25.51 -5.43
C TYR A 340 4.72 25.04 -6.64
N LYS A 341 4.06 25.95 -7.36
CA LYS A 341 3.34 25.60 -8.59
C LYS A 341 4.26 25.12 -9.71
N ALA A 342 5.49 25.65 -9.80
CA ALA A 342 6.47 25.15 -10.76
C ALA A 342 6.91 23.71 -10.40
N TYR A 343 7.05 23.43 -9.10
CA TYR A 343 7.32 22.10 -8.57
C TYR A 343 6.17 21.12 -8.87
N THR A 344 4.92 21.46 -8.56
CA THR A 344 3.77 20.58 -8.86
C THR A 344 3.55 20.39 -10.37
N ALA A 345 3.74 21.43 -11.19
CA ALA A 345 3.62 21.30 -12.64
C ALA A 345 4.58 20.26 -13.26
N GLN A 346 5.72 19.99 -12.61
CA GLN A 346 6.64 18.94 -13.07
C GLN A 346 6.02 17.54 -12.92
N TYR A 347 5.33 17.30 -11.80
CA TYR A 347 4.56 16.06 -11.57
C TYR A 347 3.54 15.86 -12.70
N GLY A 348 2.78 16.89 -13.06
CA GLY A 348 1.86 16.85 -14.19
C GLY A 348 2.52 16.53 -15.54
N TRP A 349 3.74 17.00 -15.77
CA TRP A 349 4.47 16.74 -17.01
C TRP A 349 4.86 15.27 -17.18
N TRP A 350 5.64 14.71 -16.26
CA TRP A 350 6.19 13.36 -16.46
C TRP A 350 5.13 12.25 -16.31
N MET A 351 4.06 12.49 -15.54
CA MET A 351 2.95 11.54 -15.41
C MET A 351 2.22 11.32 -16.75
N LEU A 352 2.29 12.28 -17.66
CA LEU A 352 1.61 12.25 -18.96
C LEU A 352 2.53 11.92 -20.13
N LEU A 353 3.82 11.70 -19.90
CA LEU A 353 4.76 11.31 -20.95
C LEU A 353 4.33 10.00 -21.62
N PRO A 354 4.56 9.81 -22.93
CA PRO A 354 4.43 8.50 -23.58
C PRO A 354 5.25 7.42 -22.86
N HIS A 355 4.82 6.16 -22.96
CA HIS A 355 5.45 5.05 -22.22
C HIS A 355 6.96 4.97 -22.47
N ASP A 356 7.39 4.91 -23.74
CA ASP A 356 8.81 4.80 -24.11
C ASP A 356 9.63 5.99 -23.61
N THR A 357 9.06 7.21 -23.70
CA THR A 357 9.71 8.42 -23.20
C THR A 357 9.87 8.39 -21.68
N PHE A 358 8.89 7.84 -20.97
CA PHE A 358 8.97 7.64 -19.53
C PHE A 358 9.97 6.55 -19.16
N GLN A 359 10.16 5.51 -19.99
CA GLN A 359 11.24 4.56 -19.75
C GLN A 359 12.61 5.20 -19.84
N ALA A 360 12.82 6.08 -20.81
CA ALA A 360 14.05 6.86 -20.87
C ALA A 360 14.24 7.79 -19.66
N LEU A 361 13.15 8.22 -19.00
CA LEU A 361 13.18 9.06 -17.79
C LEU A 361 13.65 8.28 -16.55
N ILE A 362 13.32 6.99 -16.45
CA ILE A 362 13.65 6.14 -15.29
C ILE A 362 14.80 5.17 -15.55
N ASP A 363 15.46 5.29 -16.71
CA ASP A 363 16.61 4.48 -17.10
C ASP A 363 17.81 4.76 -16.18
N PRO A 364 18.25 3.79 -15.35
CA PRO A 364 19.36 3.98 -14.42
C PRO A 364 20.71 4.08 -15.13
N ASP A 365 20.82 3.65 -16.39
CA ASP A 365 22.07 3.71 -17.15
C ASP A 365 22.27 5.07 -17.84
N ASN A 366 21.24 5.92 -17.88
CA ASN A 366 21.33 7.24 -18.50
C ASN A 366 21.91 8.29 -17.52
N GLN A 367 23.22 8.53 -17.62
CA GLN A 367 23.95 9.50 -16.79
C GLN A 367 23.39 10.93 -16.87
N VAL A 368 22.92 11.38 -18.04
CA VAL A 368 22.29 12.72 -18.17
C VAL A 368 20.98 12.77 -17.39
N MET A 369 20.21 11.69 -17.42
CA MET A 369 18.96 11.59 -16.67
C MET A 369 19.21 11.52 -15.16
N MET A 370 20.23 10.78 -14.73
CA MET A 370 20.68 10.76 -13.34
C MET A 370 21.10 12.14 -12.85
N LEU A 371 21.84 12.90 -13.66
CA LEU A 371 22.19 14.29 -13.35
C LEU A 371 20.94 15.18 -13.22
N LEU A 372 19.97 15.04 -14.11
CA LEU A 372 18.72 15.79 -14.01
C LEU A 372 17.94 15.42 -12.73
N HIS A 373 17.89 14.14 -12.37
CA HIS A 373 17.29 13.68 -11.12
C HIS A 373 18.05 14.17 -9.87
N SER A 374 19.38 14.17 -9.87
CA SER A 374 20.16 14.70 -8.72
C SER A 374 19.87 16.18 -8.50
N HIS A 375 19.78 16.97 -9.58
CA HIS A 375 19.40 18.39 -9.50
C HIS A 375 17.95 18.57 -9.07
N TRP A 376 17.02 17.75 -9.56
CA TRP A 376 15.64 17.78 -9.12
C TRP A 376 15.50 17.53 -7.62
N VAL A 377 16.11 16.45 -7.12
CA VAL A 377 16.10 16.11 -5.70
C VAL A 377 16.75 17.22 -4.88
N ALA A 378 17.91 17.73 -5.30
CA ALA A 378 18.58 18.83 -4.62
C ALA A 378 17.75 20.13 -4.59
N ILE A 379 17.01 20.45 -5.66
CA ILE A 379 16.07 21.58 -5.66
C ILE A 379 14.92 21.34 -4.66
N ASN A 380 14.39 20.13 -4.58
CA ASN A 380 13.34 19.80 -3.60
C ASN A 380 13.82 19.92 -2.15
N GLU A 381 15.09 19.58 -1.89
CA GLU A 381 15.71 19.73 -0.57
C GLU A 381 15.78 21.20 -0.12
N ILE A 382 16.26 22.09 -1.00
CA ILE A 382 16.31 23.53 -0.69
C ILE A 382 14.91 24.15 -0.64
N MET A 383 13.91 23.53 -1.28
CA MET A 383 12.51 23.94 -1.26
C MET A 383 11.73 23.46 -0.04
N SER A 384 12.34 22.68 0.85
CA SER A 384 11.67 22.09 2.01
C SER A 384 10.91 23.07 2.93
N PRO A 385 11.30 24.35 3.12
CA PRO A 385 10.48 25.31 3.88
C PRO A 385 9.13 25.63 3.23
N ILE A 386 9.07 25.51 1.90
CA ILE A 386 7.88 25.78 1.10
C ILE A 386 7.01 24.52 1.06
N SER A 387 7.54 23.39 0.59
CA SER A 387 6.78 22.13 0.50
C SER A 387 6.36 21.59 1.88
N GLY A 388 7.13 21.88 2.93
CA GLY A 388 6.77 21.55 4.31
C GLY A 388 5.44 22.17 4.79
N GLN A 389 4.94 23.22 4.13
CA GLN A 389 3.64 23.81 4.46
C GLN A 389 2.45 22.90 4.18
N GLU A 390 2.61 21.89 3.32
CA GLU A 390 1.56 20.89 3.06
C GLU A 390 1.07 20.24 4.36
N ARG A 391 1.96 20.06 5.35
CA ARG A 391 1.62 19.49 6.66
C ARG A 391 0.69 20.39 7.47
N ASN A 392 0.74 21.70 7.28
CA ASN A 392 -0.10 22.66 8.01
C ASN A 392 -1.56 22.65 7.52
N VAL A 393 -1.86 21.92 6.43
CA VAL A 393 -3.23 21.66 5.98
C VAL A 393 -3.88 20.54 6.80
N SER A 394 -3.08 19.62 7.36
CA SER A 394 -3.58 18.45 8.08
C SER A 394 -4.04 18.79 9.49
N GLU A 395 -5.23 18.30 9.86
CA GLU A 395 -5.82 18.50 11.19
C GLU A 395 -5.45 17.37 12.19
N LYS A 396 -4.87 16.26 11.70
CA LYS A 396 -4.80 14.97 12.43
C LYS A 396 -3.40 14.36 12.58
N TYR A 397 -2.33 15.08 12.28
CA TYR A 397 -0.99 14.52 12.49
C TYR A 397 -0.80 14.06 13.94
N PRO A 398 -0.29 12.83 14.16
CA PRO A 398 0.06 12.42 15.51
C PRO A 398 1.06 13.43 16.09
N PRO A 399 0.89 13.86 17.35
CA PRO A 399 1.83 14.77 17.97
C PRO A 399 3.23 14.17 17.86
N GLN A 400 4.12 14.94 17.24
CA GLN A 400 5.53 14.60 17.08
C GLN A 400 6.07 14.29 18.47
N ARG A 401 6.72 13.13 18.65
CA ARG A 401 7.49 12.92 19.87
C ARG A 401 8.63 13.93 19.82
N ASP A 402 8.76 14.76 20.86
CA ASP A 402 9.78 15.81 20.99
C ASP A 402 11.22 15.31 20.74
N ASP A 403 11.42 13.99 20.78
CA ASP A 403 12.72 13.31 20.67
C ASP A 403 13.11 12.88 19.25
N GLN A 404 12.27 13.09 18.22
CA GLN A 404 12.55 12.62 16.85
C GLN A 404 12.68 13.79 15.85
N PRO A 405 13.88 14.01 15.27
CA PRO A 405 14.07 15.04 14.26
C PRO A 405 13.14 14.80 13.08
N GLN A 406 12.67 15.91 12.49
CA GLN A 406 11.74 15.88 11.39
C GLN A 406 12.29 15.01 10.25
N LEU A 407 11.55 13.97 9.91
CA LEU A 407 12.00 12.94 8.99
C LEU A 407 12.14 13.50 7.58
N ASP A 408 13.32 13.28 7.00
CA ASP A 408 13.52 13.31 5.57
C ASP A 408 12.50 12.39 4.88
N PRO A 409 11.68 12.89 3.93
CA PRO A 409 10.84 12.06 3.06
C PRO A 409 11.68 11.20 2.09
N GLY A 410 12.85 10.73 2.49
CA GLY A 410 13.76 9.86 1.73
C GLY A 410 14.51 10.54 0.59
N PHE A 411 14.28 11.83 0.36
CA PHE A 411 14.87 12.55 -0.76
C PHE A 411 16.38 12.77 -0.55
N ALA A 412 16.84 13.06 0.67
CA ALA A 412 18.28 13.16 0.94
C ALA A 412 19.01 11.82 0.71
N ARG A 413 18.34 10.71 1.03
CA ARG A 413 18.83 9.36 0.74
C ARG A 413 18.94 9.09 -0.76
N TRP A 414 17.93 9.45 -1.54
CA TRP A 414 18.00 9.33 -3.00
C TRP A 414 19.10 10.19 -3.59
N LEU A 415 19.28 11.42 -3.08
CA LEU A 415 20.35 12.31 -3.52
C LEU A 415 21.71 11.63 -3.34
N LYS A 416 21.95 11.05 -2.17
CA LYS A 416 23.16 10.27 -1.86
C LYS A 416 23.35 9.07 -2.79
N TYR A 417 22.29 8.30 -3.03
CA TYR A 417 22.35 7.16 -3.94
C TYR A 417 22.68 7.60 -5.37
N ILE A 418 22.00 8.62 -5.89
CA ILE A 418 22.21 9.11 -7.26
C ILE A 418 23.62 9.69 -7.40
N ASN A 419 24.06 10.52 -6.46
CA ASN A 419 25.39 11.12 -6.45
C ASN A 419 26.50 10.07 -6.46
N ALA A 420 26.33 8.96 -5.73
CA ALA A 420 27.31 7.88 -5.68
C ALA A 420 27.40 7.07 -6.99
N ASN A 421 26.37 7.10 -7.83
CA ASN A 421 26.28 6.33 -9.08
C ASN A 421 26.57 7.18 -10.33
N ILE A 422 26.93 8.45 -10.18
CA ILE A 422 27.36 9.30 -11.31
C ILE A 422 28.82 9.00 -11.66
N ASP A 423 29.07 8.75 -12.95
CA ASP A 423 30.39 8.38 -13.44
C ASP A 423 31.41 9.54 -13.35
N LEU A 424 32.68 9.19 -13.55
CA LEU A 424 33.80 10.13 -13.41
C LEU A 424 33.75 11.29 -14.44
N GLU A 425 33.20 11.06 -15.64
CA GLU A 425 33.13 12.08 -16.69
C GLU A 425 32.05 13.12 -16.38
N HIS A 426 30.98 12.69 -15.72
CA HIS A 426 29.80 13.50 -15.41
C HIS A 426 29.87 14.20 -14.04
N GLN A 427 30.77 13.79 -13.15
CA GLN A 427 30.94 14.36 -11.80
C GLN A 427 31.12 15.89 -11.77
N ILE A 428 31.71 16.48 -12.81
CA ILE A 428 31.89 17.94 -12.89
C ILE A 428 30.55 18.68 -12.95
N TYR A 429 29.50 18.05 -13.46
CA TYR A 429 28.15 18.60 -13.55
C TYR A 429 27.34 18.33 -12.28
N ASN A 430 27.81 17.45 -11.39
CA ASN A 430 27.10 17.05 -10.17
C ASN A 430 27.59 17.74 -8.89
N GLN A 431 28.44 18.77 -9.00
CA GLN A 431 29.06 19.41 -7.82
C GLN A 431 28.04 20.10 -6.91
N TRP A 432 27.01 20.73 -7.47
CA TRP A 432 25.99 21.41 -6.68
C TRP A 432 25.06 20.43 -5.94
N PRO A 433 24.53 19.37 -6.57
CA PRO A 433 23.82 18.31 -5.85
C PRO A 433 24.66 17.63 -4.74
N VAL A 434 25.96 17.41 -4.96
CA VAL A 434 26.87 16.89 -3.92
C VAL A 434 27.02 17.87 -2.76
N TRP A 435 27.13 19.17 -3.04
CA TRP A 435 27.16 20.18 -1.98
C TRP A 435 25.88 20.18 -1.13
N VAL A 436 24.70 20.00 -1.76
CA VAL A 436 23.42 19.87 -1.04
C VAL A 436 23.42 18.63 -0.14
N GLU A 437 23.89 17.49 -0.65
CA GLU A 437 24.08 16.27 0.16
C GLU A 437 24.98 16.53 1.37
N GLU A 438 26.14 17.18 1.16
CA GLU A 438 27.08 17.50 2.24
C GLU A 438 26.45 18.39 3.32
N GLN A 439 25.60 19.36 2.94
CA GLN A 439 24.90 20.18 3.93
C GLN A 439 23.92 19.35 4.77
N LEU A 440 23.18 18.43 4.14
CA LEU A 440 22.22 17.55 4.81
C LEU A 440 22.89 16.49 5.69
N ASP A 441 24.04 15.95 5.27
CA ASP A 441 24.84 15.02 6.07
C ASP A 441 25.39 15.69 7.33
N ASN A 442 25.72 16.99 7.26
CA ASN A 442 26.15 17.78 8.41
C ASN A 442 24.99 18.18 9.34
N ASP A 443 23.88 18.65 8.76
CA ASP A 443 22.67 19.05 9.47
C ASP A 443 21.43 18.81 8.59
N ILE A 444 20.64 17.83 8.96
CA ILE A 444 19.39 17.49 8.24
C ILE A 444 18.37 18.64 8.21
N THR A 445 18.51 19.62 9.12
CA THR A 445 17.64 20.79 9.21
C THR A 445 18.21 22.02 8.49
N PHE A 446 19.39 21.91 7.85
CA PHE A 446 20.13 23.04 7.25
C PHE A 446 19.27 23.91 6.32
N PHE A 447 18.45 23.31 5.46
CA PHE A 447 17.58 24.04 4.53
C PHE A 447 16.26 24.51 5.15
N GLY A 448 16.09 24.42 6.46
CA GLY A 448 14.88 24.88 7.16
C GLY A 448 13.77 23.82 7.24
N ARG A 449 14.13 22.54 7.30
CA ARG A 449 13.20 21.48 7.72
C ARG A 449 12.88 21.67 9.20
N VAL A 450 11.66 22.15 9.49
CA VAL A 450 11.13 22.38 10.85
C VAL A 450 10.02 21.40 11.15
#